data_AF-A0A1H0M4N4-F1
#
_entry.id   AF-A0A1H0M4N4-F1
#
_cell.length_a   1.000
_cell.length_b   1.000
_cell.length_c   1.000
_cell.angle_alpha   90.00
_cell.angle_beta   90.00
_cell.angle_gamma   90.00
#
_symmetry.space_group_name_H-M   'P 1'
#
loop_
_entity.id
_entity.type
_entity.pdbx_description
1 polymer ?
#
loop_
_entity_poly.entity_id
_entity_poly.type
_entity_poly.pdbx_seq_one_letter_code
_entity_poly.pdbx_strand_id
1 'polypeptide(L)' 'MEEPIIARRGTAHGSGLDVHRWAVERTNAWIHGFRRLRIRWKVRDDIHEAFLKLACCVITHRPVRALV' A
#
# COMPACT_ATOMS: atom_id res chain seq x y z
N MET A 1 30.95 -12.33 7.44
CA MET A 1 29.78 -11.90 8.22
C MET A 1 29.32 -10.60 7.58
N GLU A 2 28.25 -10.63 6.80
CA GLU A 2 27.74 -9.47 6.06
C GLU A 2 26.99 -8.57 7.03
N GLU A 3 27.46 -7.34 7.24
CA GLU A 3 26.78 -6.39 8.12
C GLU A 3 25.49 -5.87 7.46
N PRO A 4 24.35 -5.79 8.17
CA PRO A 4 23.10 -5.35 7.59
C PRO A 4 23.17 -3.85 7.25
N ILE A 5 22.94 -3.51 5.98
CA ILE A 5 22.88 -2.13 5.50
C ILE A 5 21.55 -1.50 5.95
N ILE A 6 21.51 -1.02 7.19
CA ILE A 6 20.38 -0.29 7.75
C ILE A 6 20.67 1.21 7.66
N ALA A 7 19.88 1.93 6.86
CA ALA A 7 20.00 3.39 6.74
C ALA A 7 19.75 4.07 8.10
N ARG A 8 20.62 5.01 8.48
CA ARG A 8 20.51 5.72 9.76
C ARG A 8 19.38 6.76 9.72
N ARG A 9 18.71 6.96 10.86
CA ARG A 9 17.64 7.95 10.98
C ARG A 9 18.20 9.35 10.71
N GLY A 10 17.61 10.11 9.79
CA GLY A 10 18.05 11.46 9.42
C GLY A 10 19.07 11.54 8.28
N THR A 11 19.57 10.42 7.75
CA THR A 11 20.36 10.45 6.50
C THR A 11 19.45 10.43 5.27
N ALA A 12 19.78 11.27 4.28
CA ALA A 12 19.11 11.24 2.99
C ALA A 12 19.25 9.83 2.40
N HIS A 13 18.13 9.21 2.05
CA HIS A 13 18.10 7.80 1.66
C HIS A 13 18.87 7.53 0.34
N GLY A 14 19.28 8.58 -0.37
CA GLY A 14 20.10 8.56 -1.59
C GLY A 14 19.43 7.92 -2.81
N SER A 15 18.31 7.24 -2.59
CA SER A 15 17.64 6.32 -3.51
C SER A 15 16.55 6.96 -4.37
N GLY A 16 16.27 8.25 -4.21
CA GLY A 16 15.12 8.90 -4.85
C GLY A 16 13.77 8.32 -4.40
N LEU A 17 13.76 7.53 -3.31
CA LEU A 17 12.59 6.75 -2.90
C LEU A 17 11.38 7.62 -2.57
N ASP A 18 11.54 8.88 -2.19
CA ASP A 18 10.41 9.78 -1.92
C ASP A 18 9.49 9.95 -3.14
N VAL A 19 10.05 9.96 -4.36
CA VAL A 19 9.29 10.11 -5.62
C VAL A 19 8.51 8.83 -5.96
N HIS A 20 9.13 7.67 -5.78
CA HIS A 20 8.49 6.37 -6.11
C HIS A 20 7.60 5.83 -4.99
N ARG A 21 7.93 6.12 -3.74
CA ARG A 21 7.24 5.62 -2.54
C ARG A 21 5.87 6.25 -2.38
N TRP A 22 5.70 7.50 -2.80
CA TRP A 22 4.41 8.17 -2.67
C TRP A 22 3.27 7.43 -3.39
N ALA A 23 3.54 6.80 -4.55
CA ALA A 23 2.52 5.99 -5.24
C ALA A 23 2.08 4.78 -4.39
N VAL A 24 3.04 4.10 -3.76
CA VAL A 24 2.78 2.95 -2.88
C VAL A 24 2.07 3.39 -1.60
N GLU A 25 2.56 4.45 -0.95
CA GLU A 25 1.97 4.99 0.28
C GLU A 25 0.54 5.49 0.07
N ARG A 26 0.30 6.20 -1.03
CA ARG A 26 -1.03 6.65 -1.43
C ARG A 26 -1.97 5.47 -1.63
N THR A 27 -1.52 4.44 -2.35
CA THR A 27 -2.33 3.23 -2.56
C THR A 27 -2.64 2.55 -1.23
N ASN A 28 -1.65 2.45 -0.34
CA ASN A 28 -1.83 1.90 0.98
C ASN A 28 -2.80 2.73 1.85
N ALA A 29 -2.75 4.06 1.76
CA ALA A 29 -3.70 4.95 2.43
C ALA A 29 -5.14 4.74 1.94
N TRP A 30 -5.35 4.54 0.63
CA TRP A 30 -6.67 4.22 0.08
C TRP A 30 -7.20 2.87 0.57
N ILE A 31 -6.35 1.84 0.58
CA ILE A 31 -6.71 0.51 1.08
C ILE A 31 -7.06 0.57 2.57
N HIS A 32 -6.28 1.29 3.38
CA HIS A 32 -6.55 1.48 4.80
C HIS A 32 -7.79 2.32 5.11
N GLY A 33 -8.30 3.09 4.14
CA GLY A 33 -9.62 3.73 4.22
C GLY A 33 -10.76 2.72 4.37
N PHE A 34 -10.60 1.51 3.82
CA PHE A 34 -11.54 0.42 4.05
C PHE A 34 -11.25 -0.21 5.42
N ARG A 35 -12.08 0.11 6.43
CA ARG A 35 -11.88 -0.30 7.85
C ARG A 35 -11.52 -1.78 8.05
N ARG A 36 -12.07 -2.69 7.23
CA ARG A 36 -11.79 -4.14 7.27
C ARG A 36 -10.39 -4.53 6.78
N LEU A 37 -9.76 -3.70 5.95
CA LEU A 37 -8.41 -3.90 5.44
C LEU A 37 -7.35 -3.15 6.25
N ARG A 38 -7.75 -2.16 7.07
CA ARG A 38 -6.83 -1.42 7.94
C ARG A 38 -6.15 -2.31 8.99
N ILE A 39 -6.93 -3.16 9.64
CA ILE A 39 -6.44 -4.05 10.69
C ILE A 39 -6.96 -5.45 10.41
N ARG A 40 -6.04 -6.41 10.27
CA ARG A 40 -6.38 -7.82 10.07
C ARG A 40 -6.85 -8.41 11.40
N TRP A 41 -8.16 -8.38 11.64
CA TRP A 41 -8.80 -9.03 12.79
C TRP A 41 -9.25 -10.47 12.51
N LYS A 42 -9.37 -10.84 11.24
CA LYS A 42 -9.84 -12.17 10.84
C LYS A 42 -8.65 -13.13 10.75
N VAL A 43 -8.81 -14.32 11.33
CA VAL A 43 -7.84 -15.42 11.24
C VAL A 43 -7.70 -15.91 9.79
N ARG A 44 -8.82 -15.93 9.08
CA ARG A 44 -8.95 -16.33 7.68
C ARG A 44 -8.36 -15.28 6.74
N ASP A 45 -7.32 -15.68 6.01
CA ASP A 45 -6.61 -14.88 5.03
C ASP A 45 -7.38 -14.74 3.71
N ASP A 46 -8.08 -15.80 3.28
CA ASP A 46 -8.91 -15.84 2.09
C ASP A 46 -9.96 -14.72 2.05
N ILE A 47 -10.61 -14.45 3.19
CA ILE A 47 -11.57 -13.35 3.33
C ILE A 47 -10.87 -12.00 3.17
N HIS A 48 -9.68 -11.83 3.76
CA HIS A 48 -8.92 -10.60 3.66
C HIS A 48 -8.44 -10.35 2.23
N GLU A 49 -7.96 -11.39 1.56
CA GLU A 49 -7.54 -11.36 0.16
C GLU A 49 -8.71 -10.99 -0.77
N ALA A 50 -9.89 -11.57 -0.57
CA ALA A 50 -11.08 -11.23 -1.34
C ALA A 50 -11.46 -9.74 -1.19
N PHE A 51 -11.44 -9.21 0.04
CA PHE A 51 -11.69 -7.78 0.26
C PHE A 51 -10.60 -6.90 -0.34
N LEU A 52 -9.33 -7.34 -0.30
CA LEU A 52 -8.22 -6.61 -0.92
C LEU A 52 -8.40 -6.50 -2.43
N LYS A 53 -8.73 -7.62 -3.10
CA LYS A 53 -9.03 -7.64 -4.54
C LYS A 53 -10.19 -6.70 -4.87
N LEU A 54 -11.27 -6.75 -4.10
CA LEU A 54 -12.43 -5.86 -4.29
C LEU A 54 -12.04 -4.38 -4.14
N ALA A 55 -11.25 -4.03 -3.12
CA ALA A 55 -10.77 -2.67 -2.92
C ALA A 55 -9.92 -2.17 -4.10
N CYS A 56 -9.02 -3.01 -4.63
CA CYS A 56 -8.24 -2.71 -5.82
C CYS A 56 -9.16 -2.41 -7.03
N CYS A 57 -10.18 -3.24 -7.28
CA CYS A 57 -11.14 -3.00 -8.36
C CYS A 57 -11.87 -1.66 -8.21
N VAL A 58 -12.29 -1.29 -7.00
CA VAL A 58 -12.97 -0.01 -6.76
C VAL A 58 -12.03 1.17 -6.98
N ILE A 59 -10.78 1.07 -6.50
CA ILE A 59 -9.76 2.11 -6.64
C ILE A 59 -9.44 2.34 -8.12
N THR A 60 -9.28 1.28 -8.94
CA THR A 60 -8.94 1.39 -10.36
C THR A 60 -10.13 1.77 -11.23
N HIS A 61 -11.35 1.35 -10.88
CA HIS A 61 -12.55 1.67 -11.65
C HIS A 61 -12.90 3.17 -11.63
N ARG A 62 -12.65 3.87 -10.51
CA ARG A 62 -12.93 5.31 -10.38
C ARG A 62 -12.22 6.19 -11.41
N PRO A 63 -10.87 6.12 -11.56
CA PRO A 63 -10.19 6.90 -12.58
C PRO A 63 -10.55 6.43 -13.99
N VAL A 64 -10.72 5.12 -14.23
CA VAL A 64 -11.13 4.60 -15.54
C VAL A 64 -12.48 5.17 -15.96
N ARG A 65 -13.46 5.23 -15.06
CA ARG A 65 -14.77 5.84 -15.32
C ARG A 65 -14.69 7.36 -15.54
N ALA A 66 -13.67 8.04 -15.05
CA ALA A 66 -13.49 9.47 -15.29
C ALA A 66 -12.86 9.77 -16.67
N LEU A 67 -12.36 8.74 -17.36
CA LEU A 67 -11.80 8.84 -18.71
C LEU A 67 -12.84 8.57 -19.81
N VAL A 68 -14.04 8.14 -19.43
CA VAL A 68 -15.19 7.85 -20.31
C VAL A 68 -16.27 8.89 -20.06
#